data_AF-A0A2R4W354-F1
#
_entry.id   AF-A0A2R4W354-F1
#
_cell.length_a   1.000
_cell.length_b   1.000
_cell.length_c   1.000
_cell.angle_alpha   90.00
_cell.angle_beta   90.00
_cell.angle_gamma   90.00
#
_symmetry.space_group_name_H-M   'P 1'
#
loop_
_entity.id
_entity.type
_entity.pdbx_description
1 polymer ?
#
loop_
_entity_poly.entity_id
_entity_poly.type
_entity_poly.pdbx_seq_one_letter_code
_entity_poly.pdbx_strand_id
1 'polypeptide(L)' 'MGLTMKERKAVVSEIAKRYKKANKKQKGIILDDLIALTGYNRSYACFFS' A
#
# COMPACT_ATOMS: atom_id res chain seq x y z
N MET A 1 6.12 -6.93 -17.34
CA MET A 1 5.32 -5.70 -17.54
C MET A 1 4.69 -5.35 -16.19
N GLY A 2 5.47 -4.69 -15.33
CA GLY A 2 5.03 -4.32 -13.99
C GLY A 2 4.27 -3.00 -14.04
N LEU A 3 3.17 -2.91 -13.28
CA LEU A 3 2.40 -1.69 -13.04
C LEU A 3 3.28 -0.45 -13.03
N THR A 4 2.93 0.56 -13.82
CA THR A 4 3.67 1.81 -13.88
C THR A 4 3.63 2.53 -12.53
N MET A 5 4.64 3.36 -12.24
CA MET A 5 4.71 4.12 -10.98
C MET A 5 3.47 4.98 -10.71
N LYS A 6 2.76 5.42 -11.77
CA LYS A 6 1.48 6.14 -11.66
C LYS A 6 0.37 5.26 -11.09
N GLU A 7 0.21 4.04 -11.61
CA GLU A 7 -0.78 3.08 -11.10
C GLU A 7 -0.47 2.70 -9.65
N ARG A 8 0.80 2.45 -9.33
CA ARG A 8 1.26 2.18 -7.96
C ARG A 8 0.93 3.35 -7.02
N LYS A 9 1.12 4.60 -7.45
CA LYS A 9 0.81 5.81 -6.65
C LYS A 9 -0.69 6.00 -6.44
N ALA A 10 -1.52 5.67 -7.42
CA ALA A 10 -2.98 5.71 -7.29
C ALA A 10 -3.47 4.68 -6.26
N VAL A 11 -2.97 3.45 -6.34
CA VAL A 11 -3.28 2.37 -5.38
C VAL A 11 -2.83 2.76 -3.97
N VAL A 12 -1.60 3.26 -3.80
CA VAL A 12 -1.10 3.70 -2.50
C VAL A 12 -1.90 4.88 -1.95
N SER A 13 -2.37 5.82 -2.79
CA SER A 13 -3.22 6.95 -2.38
C SER A 13 -4.58 6.49 -1.83
N GLU A 14 -5.25 5.59 -2.52
CA GLU A 14 -6.51 4.99 -2.03
C GLU A 14 -6.30 4.20 -0.75
N ILE A 15 -5.20 3.46 -0.69
CA ILE A 15 -4.85 2.65 0.45
C ILE A 15 -4.47 3.52 1.65
N ALA A 16 -3.75 4.64 1.46
CA ALA A 16 -3.44 5.60 2.52
C ALA A 16 -4.71 6.24 3.10
N LYS A 17 -5.71 6.55 2.25
CA LYS A 17 -7.02 7.03 2.71
C LYS A 17 -7.74 5.97 3.56
N ARG A 18 -7.69 4.69 3.16
CA ARG A 18 -8.22 3.57 3.97
C ARG A 18 -7.42 3.38 5.25
N TYR A 19 -6.10 3.47 5.19
CA TYR A 19 -5.17 3.33 6.32
C TYR A 19 -5.40 4.39 7.39
N LYS A 20 -5.67 5.64 6.99
CA LYS A 20 -5.99 6.74 7.90
C LYS A 20 -7.29 6.51 8.68
N LYS A 21 -8.27 5.81 8.09
CA LYS A 21 -9.55 5.43 8.72
C LYS A 21 -9.52 4.04 9.37
N ALA A 22 -8.48 3.25 9.13
CA ALA A 22 -8.37 1.86 9.56
C ALA A 22 -7.84 1.73 11.00
N ASN A 23 -8.34 0.72 11.72
CA ASN A 23 -7.84 0.35 13.04
C ASN A 23 -6.48 -0.39 12.97
N LYS A 24 -5.75 -0.48 14.08
CA LYS A 24 -4.42 -1.13 14.17
C LYS A 24 -4.34 -2.51 13.49
N LYS A 25 -5.39 -3.34 13.58
CA LYS A 25 -5.46 -4.65 12.90
C LYS A 25 -5.59 -4.51 11.37
N GLN A 26 -6.47 -3.63 10.93
CA GLN A 26 -6.71 -3.38 9.49
C GLN A 26 -5.49 -2.76 8.82
N LYS A 27 -4.74 -1.91 9.53
CA LYS A 27 -3.47 -1.33 9.06
C LYS A 27 -2.45 -2.40 8.65
N GLY A 28 -2.34 -3.49 9.42
CA GLY A 28 -1.47 -4.61 9.07
C GLY A 28 -1.91 -5.34 7.80
N ILE A 29 -3.21 -5.66 7.70
CA ILE A 29 -3.80 -6.35 6.54
C ILE A 29 -3.64 -5.52 5.27
N ILE A 30 -3.90 -4.22 5.36
CA ILE A 30 -3.76 -3.27 4.25
C ILE A 30 -2.31 -3.20 3.74
N LEU A 31 -1.33 -3.27 4.65
CA LEU A 31 0.07 -3.28 4.28
C LEU A 31 0.47 -4.59 3.61
N ASP A 32 -0.07 -5.71 4.10
CA ASP A 32 0.17 -7.05 3.55
C ASP A 32 -0.43 -7.19 2.14
N ASP A 33 -1.67 -6.74 1.95
CA ASP A 33 -2.34 -6.65 0.64
C ASP A 33 -1.55 -5.77 -0.33
N LEU A 34 -1.02 -4.63 0.14
CA LEU A 34 -0.17 -3.76 -0.69
C LEU A 34 1.08 -4.48 -1.18
N ILE A 35 1.74 -5.23 -0.29
CA ILE A 35 2.96 -5.98 -0.58
C ILE A 35 2.65 -7.09 -1.58
N ALA A 36 1.56 -7.85 -1.37
CA ALA A 36 1.12 -8.91 -2.26
C ALA A 36 0.72 -8.39 -3.65
N LEU A 37 0.02 -7.26 -3.71
CA LEU A 37 -0.56 -6.72 -4.94
C LEU A 37 0.46 -5.96 -5.80
N THR A 38 1.46 -5.33 -5.18
CA THR A 38 2.49 -4.57 -5.89
C THR A 38 3.83 -5.30 -6.01
N GLY A 39 4.02 -6.39 -5.25
CA GLY A 39 5.30 -7.09 -5.13
C GLY A 39 6.40 -6.22 -4.52
N TYR A 40 6.06 -5.09 -3.90
CA TYR A 40 7.06 -4.20 -3.31
C TYR A 40 7.60 -4.77 -2.01
N ASN A 41 8.93 -4.72 -1.87
CA ASN A 41 9.57 -4.99 -0.59
C ASN A 41 9.10 -3.95 0.45
N ARG A 42 8.84 -4.42 1.68
CA ARG A 42 8.29 -3.69 2.83
C ARG A 42 8.86 -2.28 3.03
N SER A 43 10.11 -2.04 2.67
CA SER A 43 10.77 -0.73 2.73
C SER A 43 10.12 0.35 1.86
N TYR A 44 9.57 0.00 0.69
CA TYR A 44 8.86 0.96 -0.17
C TYR A 44 7.45 1.29 0.35
N ALA A 45 6.78 0.31 0.98
CA ALA A 45 5.49 0.54 1.62
C ALA A 45 5.63 1.47 2.85
N CYS A 46 6.73 1.37 3.58
CA CYS A 46 7.03 2.25 4.72
C CYS A 46 7.44 3.66 4.30
N PHE A 47 8.12 3.83 3.17
CA PHE A 47 8.54 5.15 2.67
C PHE A 47 7.35 6.05 2.27
N PHE A 48 6.21 5.45 1.94
CA PHE A 48 5.02 6.17 1.46
C PHE A 48 3.90 6.26 2.51
N SER A 49 4.04 5.60 3.67
CA SER A 49 3.04 5.58 4.75
C SER A 49 3.13 6.78 5.68
#